data_AF-A0A8E1W3E9-F1
#
_entry.id   AF-A0A8E1W3E9-F1
#
_cell.length_a   1.000
_cell.length_b   1.000
_cell.length_c   1.000
_cell.angle_alpha   90.00
_cell.angle_beta   90.00
_cell.angle_gamma   90.00
#
_symmetry.space_group_name_H-M   'P 1'
#
loop_
_entity.id
_entity.type
_entity.pdbx_description
1 polymer ?
#
loop_
_entity_poly.entity_id
_entity_poly.type
_entity_poly.pdbx_seq_one_letter_code
_entity_poly.pdbx_strand_id
1 'polypeptide(L)'
;MTATHEHHSPTAAGSGASATAAFKESSTRRSTAGSSPERVAGIVGDILKAIDDVVHRHDVTYPEYQAAKAWLMSVGEGGEWPLVLDVFVEHFVEDQVSRSQHGTKGSIEGPYYLPGQVKLSADCTLPMRPDEKGTPLVLSGQVRDVDGTPLPGAEVDIWHADDQGYYAGFAPHIPDGNLRGVVVTDEDGRFAIRTVQPAPYQIPHDGPTGALLESAGWHPWRPAHIHLMVRADGHRTITTQLYFEAGEYLDSDVAAATKPELVIAPADDGTGVRRVTYDFELEKD
;
A
#
# COMPACT_ATOMS: atom_id res chain seq x y z
N MET A 1 30.61 -20.34 18.74
CA MET A 1 29.16 -20.56 18.90
C MET A 1 28.49 -19.26 18.48
N THR A 2 28.18 -19.14 17.20
CA THR A 2 27.41 -18.02 16.64
C THR A 2 25.97 -18.19 17.10
N ALA A 3 25.50 -17.28 17.94
CA ALA A 3 24.08 -17.18 18.25
C ALA A 3 23.35 -16.85 16.95
N THR A 4 22.59 -17.81 16.44
CA THR A 4 21.52 -17.52 15.48
C THR A 4 20.53 -16.63 16.21
N HIS A 5 20.60 -15.32 15.96
CA HIS A 5 19.48 -14.44 16.26
C HIS A 5 18.35 -14.89 15.33
N GLU A 6 17.46 -15.75 15.82
CA GLU A 6 16.16 -15.95 15.19
C GLU A 6 15.46 -14.59 15.24
N HIS A 7 15.56 -13.84 14.15
CA HIS A 7 14.74 -12.65 13.95
C HIS A 7 13.31 -13.14 13.77
N HIS A 8 12.53 -13.12 14.84
CA HIS A 8 11.11 -13.48 14.76
C HIS A 8 10.38 -12.48 13.86
N SER A 9 9.66 -13.01 12.87
CA SER A 9 8.72 -12.24 12.07
C SER A 9 7.73 -11.49 12.96
N PRO A 10 7.29 -10.28 12.58
CA PRO A 10 6.22 -9.59 13.29
C PRO A 10 4.95 -10.45 13.31
N THR A 11 4.25 -10.46 14.44
CA THR A 11 2.93 -11.10 14.55
C THR A 11 1.86 -10.19 13.96
N ALA A 12 0.74 -10.76 13.52
CA ALA A 12 -0.40 -9.96 13.03
C ALA A 12 -0.93 -8.99 14.08
N ALA A 13 -0.96 -9.40 15.35
CA ALA A 13 -1.29 -8.50 16.45
C ALA A 13 -0.31 -7.32 16.57
N GLY A 14 1.00 -7.57 16.40
CA GLY A 14 2.03 -6.53 16.45
C GLY A 14 1.91 -5.55 15.28
N SER A 15 1.82 -6.07 14.05
CA SER A 15 1.66 -5.24 12.85
C SER A 15 0.32 -4.49 12.84
N GLY A 16 -0.77 -5.12 13.26
CA GLY A 16 -2.10 -4.52 13.36
C GLY A 16 -2.17 -3.40 14.40
N ALA A 17 -1.54 -3.59 15.56
CA ALA A 17 -1.42 -2.53 16.57
C ALA A 17 -0.65 -1.31 16.02
N SER A 18 0.47 -1.53 15.32
CA SER A 18 1.24 -0.45 14.67
C SER A 18 0.43 0.26 13.59
N ALA A 19 -0.28 -0.47 12.73
CA ALA A 19 -1.14 0.11 11.69
C ALA A 19 -2.28 0.94 12.31
N THR A 20 -2.91 0.42 13.37
CA THR A 20 -3.96 1.15 14.10
C THR A 20 -3.42 2.44 14.73
N ALA A 21 -2.22 2.40 15.29
CA ALA A 21 -1.57 3.59 15.86
C ALA A 21 -1.26 4.63 14.78
N ALA A 22 -0.63 4.21 13.67
CA ALA A 22 -0.34 5.06 12.52
C ALA A 22 -1.61 5.69 11.92
N PHE A 23 -2.68 4.91 11.76
CA PHE A 23 -3.97 5.41 11.27
C PHE A 23 -4.59 6.45 12.22
N LYS A 24 -4.53 6.24 13.54
CA LYS A 24 -5.01 7.23 14.52
C LYS A 24 -4.22 8.53 14.46
N GLU A 25 -2.91 8.44 14.25
CA GLU A 25 -2.06 9.61 14.11
C GLU A 25 -2.32 10.38 12.81
N SER A 26 -2.59 9.68 11.70
CA SER A 26 -2.89 10.30 10.40
C SER A 26 -4.32 10.83 10.29
N SER A 27 -5.31 10.15 10.87
CA SER A 27 -6.73 10.56 10.84
C SER A 27 -7.00 11.87 11.57
N THR A 28 -6.22 12.22 12.60
CA THR A 28 -6.29 13.57 13.22
C THR A 28 -5.91 14.69 12.25
N ARG A 29 -5.19 14.37 11.15
CA ARG A 29 -4.77 15.32 10.10
C ARG A 29 -5.64 15.26 8.84
N ARG A 30 -6.46 14.22 8.66
CA ARG A 30 -7.37 14.09 7.51
C ARG A 30 -8.66 14.87 7.76
N SER A 31 -9.04 15.71 6.79
CA SER A 31 -10.34 16.40 6.79
C SER A 31 -11.46 15.36 6.80
N THR A 32 -12.34 15.42 7.81
CA THR A 32 -13.61 14.69 7.73
C THR A 32 -14.56 15.54 6.89
N ALA A 33 -14.75 15.16 5.62
CA ALA A 33 -15.84 15.72 4.85
C ALA A 33 -17.15 15.41 5.59
N GLY A 34 -17.84 16.44 6.05
CA GLY A 34 -19.10 16.29 6.78
C GLY A 34 -20.15 15.66 5.88
N SER A 35 -20.45 14.38 6.08
CA SER A 35 -21.57 13.71 5.41
C SER A 35 -22.87 14.08 6.11
N SER A 36 -23.89 14.48 5.36
CA SER A 36 -25.20 14.80 5.95
C SER A 36 -25.83 13.54 6.56
N PRO A 37 -26.69 13.68 7.59
CA PRO A 37 -27.41 12.55 8.17
C PRO A 37 -28.17 11.71 7.11
N GLU A 38 -28.76 12.36 6.11
CA GLU A 38 -29.48 11.70 5.02
C GLU A 38 -28.55 10.84 4.15
N ARG A 39 -27.35 11.35 3.85
CA ARG A 39 -26.33 10.60 3.09
C ARG A 39 -25.87 9.37 3.87
N VAL A 40 -25.60 9.53 5.16
CA VAL A 40 -25.20 8.41 6.04
C VAL A 40 -26.30 7.36 6.11
N ALA A 41 -27.55 7.78 6.29
CA ALA A 41 -28.70 6.87 6.34
C ALA A 41 -28.87 6.07 5.04
N GLY A 42 -28.72 6.72 3.87
CA GLY A 42 -28.78 6.05 2.58
C GLY A 42 -27.70 4.98 2.43
N ILE A 43 -26.43 5.34 2.68
CA ILE A 43 -25.29 4.41 2.56
C ILE A 43 -25.44 3.22 3.51
N VAL A 44 -25.72 3.49 4.79
CA VAL A 44 -25.87 2.42 5.80
C VAL A 44 -27.08 1.54 5.48
N GLY A 45 -28.19 2.12 5.04
CA GLY A 45 -29.38 1.37 4.63
C GLY A 45 -29.08 0.36 3.51
N ASP A 46 -28.39 0.80 2.46
CA ASP A 46 -28.03 -0.06 1.33
C ASP A 46 -27.01 -1.15 1.72
N ILE A 47 -26.04 -0.83 2.59
CA ILE A 47 -25.08 -1.83 3.12
C ILE A 47 -25.83 -2.91 3.90
N LEU A 48 -26.76 -2.54 4.79
CA LEU A 48 -27.55 -3.50 5.57
C LEU A 48 -28.45 -4.34 4.66
N LYS A 49 -29.01 -3.74 3.61
CA LYS A 49 -29.79 -4.47 2.61
C LYS A 49 -28.94 -5.47 1.83
N ALA A 50 -27.71 -5.12 1.47
CA ALA A 50 -26.79 -6.03 0.79
C ALA A 50 -26.39 -7.21 1.69
N ILE A 51 -26.16 -6.97 2.98
CA ILE A 51 -25.92 -8.03 3.97
C ILE A 51 -27.13 -8.96 4.07
N ASP A 52 -28.34 -8.40 4.18
CA ASP A 52 -29.61 -9.14 4.17
C ASP A 52 -29.77 -10.03 2.92
N ASP A 53 -29.45 -9.50 1.74
CA ASP A 53 -29.48 -10.25 0.49
C ASP A 53 -28.47 -11.41 0.47
N VAL A 54 -27.26 -11.22 1.03
CA VAL A 54 -26.26 -12.29 1.15
C VAL A 54 -26.73 -13.38 2.12
N VAL A 55 -27.28 -12.99 3.27
CA VAL A 55 -27.82 -13.93 4.28
C VAL A 55 -28.88 -14.84 3.66
N HIS A 56 -29.82 -14.27 2.91
CA HIS A 56 -30.87 -15.05 2.24
C HIS A 56 -30.35 -15.86 1.05
N ARG A 57 -29.41 -15.32 0.26
CA ARG A 57 -28.86 -16.01 -0.92
C ARG A 57 -28.11 -17.29 -0.56
N HIS A 58 -27.44 -17.30 0.60
CA HIS A 58 -26.61 -18.41 1.05
C HIS A 58 -27.25 -19.23 2.17
N ASP A 59 -28.53 -19.00 2.49
CA ASP A 59 -29.25 -19.66 3.58
C ASP A 59 -28.45 -19.66 4.91
N VAL A 60 -27.82 -18.52 5.24
CA VAL A 60 -26.89 -18.41 6.36
C VAL A 60 -27.57 -18.80 7.67
N THR A 61 -26.93 -19.72 8.38
CA THR A 61 -27.46 -20.32 9.60
C THR A 61 -27.06 -19.55 10.87
N TYR A 62 -27.78 -19.78 11.97
CA TYR A 62 -27.41 -19.20 13.27
C TYR A 62 -25.99 -19.55 13.73
N PRO A 63 -25.50 -20.81 13.62
CA PRO A 63 -24.11 -21.13 13.92
C PRO A 63 -23.11 -20.32 13.10
N GLU A 64 -23.31 -20.16 11.79
CA GLU A 64 -22.44 -19.35 10.92
C GLU A 64 -22.46 -17.88 11.32
N TYR A 65 -23.64 -17.33 11.64
CA TYR A 65 -23.76 -15.97 12.17
C TYR A 65 -22.99 -15.77 13.48
N GLN A 66 -23.03 -16.74 14.41
CA GLN A 66 -22.25 -16.64 15.65
C GLN A 66 -20.74 -16.76 15.40
N ALA A 67 -20.32 -17.59 14.44
CA ALA A 67 -18.92 -17.67 14.02
C ALA A 67 -18.43 -16.34 13.42
N ALA A 68 -19.21 -15.75 12.50
CA ALA A 68 -18.90 -14.45 11.91
C ALA A 68 -18.82 -13.32 12.97
N LYS A 69 -19.73 -13.33 13.95
CA LYS A 69 -19.69 -12.38 15.07
C LYS A 69 -18.44 -12.55 15.93
N ALA A 70 -18.08 -13.78 16.29
CA ALA A 70 -16.87 -14.06 17.05
C ALA A 70 -15.62 -13.61 16.28
N TRP A 71 -15.59 -13.84 14.96
CA TRP A 71 -14.51 -13.37 14.10
C TRP A 71 -14.39 -11.83 14.12
N LEU A 72 -15.50 -11.08 13.94
CA LEU A 72 -15.48 -9.60 14.02
C LEU A 72 -14.94 -9.08 15.36
N MET A 73 -15.27 -9.75 16.46
CA MET A 73 -14.74 -9.41 17.79
C MET A 73 -13.22 -9.64 17.84
N SER A 74 -12.75 -10.78 17.34
CA SER A 74 -11.32 -11.10 17.32
C SER A 74 -10.50 -10.13 16.44
N VAL A 75 -11.05 -9.61 15.34
CA VAL A 75 -10.42 -8.54 14.53
C VAL A 75 -10.18 -7.30 15.39
N GLY A 76 -11.15 -6.91 16.21
CA GLY A 76 -11.03 -5.79 17.14
C GLY A 76 -9.98 -6.02 18.23
N GLU A 77 -9.96 -7.21 18.82
CA GLU A 77 -9.00 -7.61 19.86
C GLU A 77 -7.57 -7.69 19.32
N GLY A 78 -7.40 -8.17 18.08
CA GLY A 78 -6.11 -8.23 17.38
C GLY A 78 -5.64 -6.90 16.81
N GLY A 79 -6.48 -5.86 16.81
CA GLY A 79 -6.16 -4.56 16.22
C GLY A 79 -6.04 -4.58 14.68
N GLU A 80 -6.73 -5.51 14.02
CA GLU A 80 -6.60 -5.76 12.58
C GLU A 80 -7.63 -5.01 11.72
N TRP A 81 -8.42 -4.10 12.29
CA TRP A 81 -9.39 -3.31 11.51
C TRP A 81 -8.79 -2.57 10.31
N PRO A 82 -7.63 -1.89 10.42
CA PRO A 82 -6.97 -1.31 9.25
C PRO A 82 -6.65 -2.37 8.20
N LEU A 83 -6.04 -3.50 8.60
CA LEU A 83 -5.68 -4.58 7.68
C LEU A 83 -6.91 -5.15 6.94
N VAL A 84 -7.99 -5.46 7.66
CA VAL A 84 -9.23 -6.00 7.07
C VAL A 84 -9.83 -5.04 6.06
N LEU A 85 -9.88 -3.74 6.39
CA LEU A 85 -10.48 -2.74 5.51
C LEU A 85 -9.60 -2.46 4.29
N ASP A 86 -8.29 -2.39 4.45
CA ASP A 86 -7.35 -2.12 3.35
C ASP A 86 -7.29 -3.29 2.37
N VAL A 87 -7.34 -4.54 2.86
CA VAL A 87 -7.32 -5.75 2.01
C VAL A 87 -8.66 -5.94 1.30
N PHE A 88 -9.79 -5.86 2.01
CA PHE A 88 -11.07 -6.29 1.44
C PHE A 88 -11.99 -5.15 0.97
N VAL A 89 -11.69 -3.88 1.30
CA VAL A 89 -12.62 -2.76 1.05
C VAL A 89 -11.99 -1.58 0.32
N GLU A 90 -10.75 -1.20 0.64
CA GLU A 90 -10.15 0.07 0.16
C GLU A 90 -10.09 0.15 -1.37
N HIS A 91 -9.85 -0.97 -2.08
CA HIS A 91 -9.85 -0.99 -3.54
C HIS A 91 -11.19 -0.59 -4.16
N PHE A 92 -12.33 -0.86 -3.50
CA PHE A 92 -13.63 -0.36 -3.98
C PHE A 92 -13.73 1.16 -3.88
N VAL A 93 -13.23 1.72 -2.78
CA VAL A 93 -13.22 3.17 -2.56
C VAL A 93 -12.30 3.84 -3.58
N GLU A 94 -11.11 3.27 -3.78
CA GLU A 94 -10.15 3.75 -4.76
C GLU A 94 -10.71 3.68 -6.19
N ASP A 95 -11.36 2.58 -6.59
CA ASP A 95 -12.02 2.48 -7.91
C ASP A 95 -13.07 3.59 -8.09
N GLN A 96 -13.90 3.85 -7.07
CA GLN A 96 -14.89 4.93 -7.15
C GLN A 96 -14.25 6.32 -7.25
N VAL A 97 -13.20 6.58 -6.47
CA VAL A 97 -12.51 7.87 -6.44
C VAL A 97 -11.70 8.11 -7.73
N SER A 98 -11.15 7.07 -8.33
CA SER A 98 -10.32 7.17 -9.54
C SER A 98 -11.12 7.35 -10.83
N ARG A 99 -12.43 7.10 -10.82
CA ARG A 99 -13.32 7.32 -11.98
C ARG A 99 -13.39 8.76 -12.45
N SER A 100 -13.22 9.72 -11.54
CA SER A 100 -13.21 11.15 -11.87
C SER A 100 -11.80 11.74 -11.96
N GLN A 101 -10.76 10.93 -11.76
CA GLN A 101 -9.36 11.34 -11.81
C GLN A 101 -8.79 11.20 -13.23
N HIS A 102 -8.01 12.20 -13.62
CA HIS A 102 -7.17 12.18 -14.82
C HIS A 102 -5.69 12.04 -14.43
N GLY A 103 -4.85 11.66 -15.39
CA GLY A 103 -3.43 11.38 -15.16
C GLY A 103 -3.20 9.98 -14.61
N THR A 104 -2.23 9.84 -13.71
CA THR A 104 -1.78 8.53 -13.22
C THR A 104 -2.83 7.82 -12.37
N LYS A 105 -3.11 6.56 -12.74
CA LYS A 105 -3.37 5.40 -11.85
C LYS A 105 -3.27 5.63 -10.33
N GLY A 106 -4.37 5.83 -9.60
CA GLY A 106 -4.37 5.60 -8.14
C GLY A 106 -4.30 4.11 -7.78
N SER A 107 -3.88 3.82 -6.54
CA SER A 107 -4.00 2.51 -5.87
C SER A 107 -4.11 2.73 -4.36
N ILE A 108 -4.42 1.67 -3.62
CA ILE A 108 -4.60 1.72 -2.16
C ILE A 108 -3.34 2.23 -1.44
N GLU A 109 -3.50 2.99 -0.35
CA GLU A 109 -2.38 3.45 0.49
C GLU A 109 -1.77 2.25 1.24
N GLY A 110 -2.64 1.38 1.73
CA GLY A 110 -2.29 0.28 2.61
C GLY A 110 -1.82 0.73 4.00
N PRO A 111 -1.52 -0.22 4.89
CA PRO A 111 -1.35 0.08 6.31
C PRO A 111 0.05 0.58 6.69
N TYR A 112 0.98 0.65 5.73
CA TYR A 112 2.42 0.82 6.00
C TYR A 112 2.99 2.20 5.67
N TYR A 113 2.15 3.18 5.35
CA TYR A 113 2.57 4.56 5.16
C TYR A 113 2.99 5.20 6.51
N LEU A 114 4.11 5.93 6.50
CA LEU A 114 4.61 6.69 7.65
C LEU A 114 5.04 8.09 7.20
N PRO A 115 4.42 9.18 7.67
CA PRO A 115 4.80 10.53 7.27
C PRO A 115 6.17 10.94 7.83
N GLY A 116 6.73 12.02 7.30
CA GLY A 116 7.94 12.65 7.86
C GLY A 116 9.25 11.91 7.58
N GLN A 117 9.30 11.14 6.47
CA GLN A 117 10.54 10.51 6.01
C GLN A 117 11.55 11.55 5.53
N VAL A 118 12.81 11.13 5.42
CA VAL A 118 13.91 12.02 4.99
C VAL A 118 13.67 12.58 3.60
N LYS A 119 13.89 13.90 3.42
CA LYS A 119 13.87 14.54 2.10
C LYS A 119 15.19 14.28 1.37
N LEU A 120 15.10 13.86 0.11
CA LEU A 120 16.23 13.50 -0.76
C LEU A 120 16.21 14.33 -2.05
N SER A 121 17.37 14.49 -2.68
CA SER A 121 17.52 15.13 -3.99
C SER A 121 16.92 14.28 -5.11
N ALA A 122 16.64 14.91 -6.25
CA ALA A 122 16.09 14.25 -7.44
C ALA A 122 16.87 12.99 -7.88
N ASP A 123 18.20 13.04 -7.84
CA ASP A 123 19.06 11.87 -8.03
C ASP A 123 19.54 11.38 -6.65
N CYS A 124 19.05 10.23 -6.19
CA CYS A 124 19.33 9.73 -4.86
C CYS A 124 19.40 8.21 -4.76
N THR A 125 19.74 7.74 -3.56
CA THR A 125 19.58 6.35 -3.10
C THR A 125 18.74 6.38 -1.84
N LEU A 126 17.73 5.51 -1.74
CA LEU A 126 16.95 5.42 -0.51
C LEU A 126 17.83 4.99 0.67
N PRO A 127 17.52 5.40 1.91
CA PRO A 127 18.12 4.81 3.09
C PRO A 127 17.94 3.29 3.04
N MET A 128 19.03 2.54 3.21
CA MET A 128 19.03 1.08 3.18
C MET A 128 20.15 0.54 4.07
N ARG A 129 20.08 -0.74 4.44
CA ARG A 129 21.15 -1.40 5.18
C ARG A 129 22.45 -1.43 4.36
N PRO A 130 23.63 -1.39 4.99
CA PRO A 130 24.91 -1.50 4.27
C PRO A 130 25.02 -2.76 3.39
N ASP A 131 24.31 -3.83 3.74
CA ASP A 131 24.25 -5.09 3.02
C ASP A 131 22.81 -5.44 2.60
N GLU A 132 22.00 -4.43 2.28
CA GLU A 132 20.62 -4.58 1.80
C GLU A 132 20.56 -5.66 0.72
N LYS A 133 19.74 -6.68 0.97
CA LYS A 133 19.57 -7.81 0.05
C LYS A 133 18.51 -7.46 -0.99
N GLY A 134 18.44 -8.27 -2.03
CA GLY A 134 17.53 -8.05 -3.16
C GLY A 134 18.25 -7.57 -4.42
N THR A 135 17.47 -7.39 -5.48
CA THR A 135 17.99 -6.97 -6.79
C THR A 135 18.03 -5.45 -6.87
N PRO A 136 19.18 -4.80 -7.11
CA PRO A 136 19.23 -3.35 -7.25
C PRO A 136 18.30 -2.84 -8.35
N LEU A 137 17.61 -1.74 -8.07
CA LEU A 137 16.62 -1.12 -8.94
C LEU A 137 16.86 0.39 -9.04
N VAL A 138 16.78 0.93 -10.25
CA VAL A 138 16.67 2.37 -10.49
C VAL A 138 15.30 2.67 -11.07
N LEU A 139 14.50 3.40 -10.30
CA LEU A 139 13.23 3.97 -10.76
C LEU A 139 13.48 5.43 -11.11
N SER A 140 13.38 5.77 -12.38
CA SER A 140 13.46 7.16 -12.86
C SER A 140 12.16 7.61 -13.49
N GLY A 141 12.01 8.90 -13.71
CA GLY A 141 10.83 9.45 -14.36
C GLY A 141 10.75 10.95 -14.27
N GLN A 142 9.59 11.46 -14.65
CA GLN A 142 9.23 12.87 -14.57
C GLN A 142 7.84 13.00 -13.92
N VAL A 143 7.69 13.95 -13.00
CA VAL A 143 6.40 14.41 -12.51
C VAL A 143 5.98 15.61 -13.39
N ARG A 144 4.78 15.54 -13.94
CA ARG A 144 4.20 16.54 -14.85
C ARG A 144 2.72 16.73 -14.58
N ASP A 145 2.18 17.85 -15.04
CA ASP A 145 0.74 18.08 -15.17
C ASP A 145 0.19 17.17 -16.30
N VAL A 146 -1.13 16.91 -16.30
CA VAL A 146 -1.84 16.20 -17.37
C VAL A 146 -1.71 16.89 -18.73
N ASP A 147 -1.38 18.18 -18.77
CA ASP A 147 -1.07 18.92 -20.01
C ASP A 147 0.37 18.75 -20.52
N GLY A 148 1.21 18.02 -19.78
CA GLY A 148 2.60 17.76 -20.11
C GLY A 148 3.62 18.70 -19.45
N THR A 149 3.17 19.73 -18.74
CA THR A 149 4.05 20.71 -18.09
C THR A 149 4.86 20.05 -16.97
N PRO A 150 6.20 20.13 -16.98
CA PRO A 150 7.02 19.60 -15.88
C PRO A 150 6.71 20.27 -14.54
N LEU A 151 6.72 19.48 -13.45
CA LEU A 151 6.43 19.97 -12.09
C LEU A 151 7.72 19.95 -11.24
N PRO A 152 8.48 21.06 -11.20
CA PRO A 152 9.67 21.15 -10.38
C PRO A 152 9.34 21.24 -8.89
N GLY A 153 10.16 20.63 -8.06
CA GLY A 153 9.95 20.60 -6.60
C GLY A 153 8.77 19.73 -6.16
N ALA A 154 8.19 18.94 -7.05
CA ALA A 154 7.21 17.91 -6.69
C ALA A 154 7.85 16.88 -5.75
N GLU A 155 7.05 16.35 -4.83
CA GLU A 155 7.47 15.33 -3.87
C GLU A 155 6.99 13.96 -4.33
N VAL A 156 7.93 13.02 -4.45
CA VAL A 156 7.68 11.58 -4.65
C VAL A 156 8.01 10.87 -3.33
N ASP A 157 6.99 10.69 -2.49
CA ASP A 157 7.08 9.98 -1.22
C ASP A 157 7.00 8.48 -1.46
N ILE A 158 8.09 7.75 -1.25
CA ILE A 158 8.28 6.36 -1.65
C ILE A 158 8.53 5.46 -0.44
N TRP A 159 7.86 4.30 -0.41
CA TRP A 159 8.13 3.24 0.57
C TRP A 159 7.86 1.86 -0.02
N HIS A 160 8.62 0.85 0.41
CA HIS A 160 8.36 -0.55 0.06
C HIS A 160 9.00 -1.53 1.06
N ALA A 161 8.64 -2.81 0.92
CA ALA A 161 9.24 -3.89 1.68
C ALA A 161 10.69 -4.18 1.22
N ASP A 162 11.46 -4.83 2.10
CA ASP A 162 12.72 -5.45 1.72
C ASP A 162 12.53 -6.78 0.94
N ASP A 163 13.63 -7.48 0.68
CA ASP A 163 13.64 -8.76 -0.04
C ASP A 163 13.01 -9.92 0.74
N GLN A 164 12.63 -9.70 2.00
CA GLN A 164 11.93 -10.65 2.86
C GLN A 164 10.48 -10.22 3.14
N GLY A 165 10.01 -9.13 2.54
CA GLY A 165 8.64 -8.65 2.70
C GLY A 165 8.41 -7.77 3.94
N TYR A 166 9.47 -7.27 4.60
CA TYR A 166 9.34 -6.44 5.80
C TYR A 166 9.44 -4.94 5.54
N TYR A 167 8.59 -4.18 6.23
CA TYR A 167 8.56 -2.72 6.20
C TYR A 167 9.22 -2.12 7.46
N ALA A 168 10.09 -1.13 7.28
CA ALA A 168 10.61 -0.31 8.39
C ALA A 168 9.47 0.33 9.19
N GLY A 169 9.58 0.33 10.52
CA GLY A 169 8.54 0.79 11.45
C GLY A 169 7.47 -0.26 11.79
N PHE A 170 7.44 -1.40 11.07
CA PHE A 170 6.49 -2.50 11.30
C PHE A 170 7.21 -3.83 11.58
N ALA A 171 8.53 -3.87 11.43
CA ALA A 171 9.38 -4.99 11.77
C ALA A 171 10.53 -4.54 12.69
N PRO A 172 10.61 -5.02 13.95
CA PRO A 172 11.58 -4.50 14.94
C PRO A 172 13.05 -4.67 14.58
N HIS A 173 13.37 -5.60 13.67
CA HIS A 173 14.73 -5.89 13.22
C HIS A 173 15.13 -5.08 11.98
N ILE A 174 14.22 -4.29 11.41
CA ILE A 174 14.48 -3.41 10.28
C ILE A 174 14.75 -2.00 10.80
N PRO A 175 15.86 -1.34 10.39
CA PRO A 175 16.16 0.02 10.81
C PRO A 175 15.05 1.01 10.45
N ASP A 176 14.84 2.03 11.29
CA ASP A 176 13.91 3.12 10.99
C ASP A 176 14.30 3.82 9.66
N GLY A 177 13.29 4.09 8.83
CA GLY A 177 13.48 4.73 7.53
C GLY A 177 14.08 3.82 6.44
N ASN A 178 14.38 2.54 6.70
CA ASN A 178 14.85 1.62 5.66
C ASN A 178 13.85 1.55 4.50
N LEU A 179 14.34 1.77 3.28
CA LEU A 179 13.57 1.76 2.02
C LEU A 179 12.40 2.76 2.01
N ARG A 180 12.58 3.92 2.66
CA ARG A 180 11.60 5.02 2.72
C ARG A 180 12.25 6.38 2.47
N GLY A 181 11.56 7.29 1.80
CA GLY A 181 12.05 8.67 1.61
C GLY A 181 11.10 9.56 0.82
N VAL A 182 11.31 10.87 0.90
CA VAL A 182 10.59 11.88 0.10
C VAL A 182 11.56 12.48 -0.92
N VAL A 183 11.43 12.11 -2.18
CA VAL A 183 12.32 12.56 -3.25
C VAL A 183 11.75 13.83 -3.87
N VAL A 184 12.54 14.90 -3.89
CA VAL A 184 12.14 16.19 -4.49
C VAL A 184 12.65 16.26 -5.92
N THR A 185 11.75 16.48 -6.87
CA THR A 185 12.10 16.55 -8.30
C THR A 185 12.97 17.76 -8.64
N ASP A 186 13.75 17.66 -9.72
CA ASP A 186 14.60 18.75 -10.20
C ASP A 186 13.80 19.85 -10.95
N GLU A 187 14.50 20.81 -11.56
CA GLU A 187 13.90 21.93 -12.31
C GLU A 187 13.08 21.48 -13.53
N ASP A 188 13.33 20.28 -14.05
CA ASP A 188 12.58 19.67 -15.14
C ASP A 188 11.56 18.65 -14.61
N GLY A 189 11.26 18.63 -13.32
CA GLY A 189 10.34 17.68 -12.70
C GLY A 189 10.85 16.24 -12.69
N ARG A 190 12.14 15.99 -12.94
CA ARG A 190 12.70 14.64 -13.04
C ARG A 190 13.16 14.10 -11.70
N PHE A 191 13.22 12.77 -11.61
CA PHE A 191 13.80 12.03 -10.50
C PHE A 191 14.50 10.74 -10.97
N ALA A 192 15.42 10.24 -10.15
CA ALA A 192 16.11 8.97 -10.30
C ALA A 192 16.44 8.40 -8.91
N ILE A 193 15.72 7.34 -8.54
CA ILE A 193 15.76 6.73 -7.20
C ILE A 193 16.44 5.37 -7.30
N ARG A 194 17.60 5.22 -6.66
CA ARG A 194 18.25 3.91 -6.44
C ARG A 194 17.65 3.25 -5.21
N THR A 195 17.19 2.02 -5.37
CA THR A 195 16.63 1.17 -4.32
C THR A 195 16.87 -0.32 -4.66
N VAL A 196 16.14 -1.22 -4.02
CA VAL A 196 16.05 -2.64 -4.37
C VAL A 196 14.63 -2.99 -4.83
N GLN A 197 14.51 -3.97 -5.72
CA GLN A 197 13.22 -4.54 -6.08
C GLN A 197 12.64 -5.26 -4.86
N PRO A 198 11.42 -4.90 -4.40
CA PRO A 198 10.78 -5.56 -3.26
C PRO A 198 10.41 -7.00 -3.59
N ALA A 199 10.32 -7.85 -2.57
CA ALA A 199 9.72 -9.17 -2.70
C ALA A 199 8.18 -9.09 -2.67
N PRO A 200 7.46 -10.09 -3.22
CA PRO A 200 6.09 -10.34 -2.80
C PRO A 200 6.04 -10.49 -1.28
N TYR A 201 4.97 -10.04 -0.64
CA TYR A 201 4.86 -10.13 0.82
C TYR A 201 3.54 -10.79 1.24
N GLN A 202 3.60 -11.51 2.36
CA GLN A 202 2.40 -12.02 3.01
C GLN A 202 1.85 -10.96 3.95
N ILE A 203 0.56 -10.65 3.80
CA ILE A 203 -0.12 -9.91 4.85
C ILE A 203 -0.02 -10.72 6.16
N PRO A 204 0.00 -10.06 7.34
CA PRO A 204 0.02 -10.80 8.59
C PRO A 204 -1.15 -11.79 8.66
N HIS A 205 -0.82 -13.06 8.83
CA HIS A 205 -1.74 -14.19 8.63
C HIS A 205 -1.90 -15.10 9.85
N ASP A 206 -1.18 -14.85 10.94
CA ASP A 206 -1.30 -15.57 12.22
C ASP A 206 -2.44 -15.03 13.11
N GLY A 207 -3.26 -14.11 12.57
CA GLY A 207 -4.42 -13.51 13.23
C GLY A 207 -5.75 -13.74 12.49
N PRO A 208 -6.85 -13.09 12.92
CA PRO A 208 -8.18 -13.31 12.38
C PRO A 208 -8.31 -13.04 10.88
N THR A 209 -7.57 -12.09 10.32
CA THR A 209 -7.56 -11.87 8.86
C THR A 209 -7.04 -13.12 8.13
N GLY A 210 -5.93 -13.69 8.59
CA GLY A 210 -5.38 -14.92 8.02
C GLY A 210 -6.29 -16.13 8.21
N ALA A 211 -6.92 -16.26 9.37
CA ALA A 211 -7.89 -17.33 9.63
C ALA A 211 -9.10 -17.28 8.67
N LEU A 212 -9.56 -16.08 8.31
CA LEU A 212 -10.60 -15.91 7.29
C LEU A 212 -10.12 -16.34 5.91
N LEU A 213 -8.91 -15.92 5.52
CA LEU A 213 -8.31 -16.31 4.23
C LEU A 213 -8.17 -17.83 4.13
N GLU A 214 -7.64 -18.47 5.16
CA GLU A 214 -7.49 -19.93 5.22
C GLU A 214 -8.86 -20.62 5.09
N SER A 215 -9.86 -20.16 5.84
CA SER A 215 -11.22 -20.71 5.80
C SER A 215 -11.89 -20.55 4.43
N ALA A 216 -11.57 -19.46 3.70
CA ALA A 216 -12.08 -19.20 2.36
C ALA A 216 -11.27 -19.91 1.25
N GLY A 217 -10.15 -20.56 1.59
CA GLY A 217 -9.23 -21.16 0.61
C GLY A 217 -8.46 -20.13 -0.22
N TRP A 218 -8.28 -18.91 0.31
CA TRP A 218 -7.54 -17.83 -0.33
C TRP A 218 -6.10 -17.75 0.18
N HIS A 219 -5.22 -17.10 -0.57
CA HIS A 219 -3.82 -16.93 -0.17
C HIS A 219 -3.57 -15.54 0.45
N PRO A 220 -2.64 -15.38 1.39
CA PRO A 220 -2.34 -14.10 2.05
C PRO A 220 -1.31 -13.23 1.30
N TRP A 221 -1.02 -13.52 0.05
CA TRP A 221 0.05 -12.87 -0.70
C TRP A 221 -0.40 -11.65 -1.49
N ARG A 222 0.46 -10.64 -1.48
CA ARG A 222 0.45 -9.51 -2.41
C ARG A 222 1.65 -9.62 -3.36
N PRO A 223 1.53 -9.21 -4.62
CA PRO A 223 2.66 -9.15 -5.55
C PRO A 223 3.72 -8.17 -5.05
N ALA A 224 4.95 -8.26 -5.56
CA ALA A 224 5.96 -7.23 -5.34
C ALA A 224 5.43 -5.86 -5.81
N HIS A 225 5.59 -4.81 -4.98
CA HIS A 225 5.20 -3.45 -5.35
C HIS A 225 5.96 -2.38 -4.60
N ILE A 226 6.03 -1.21 -5.24
CA ILE A 226 6.53 0.03 -4.65
C ILE A 226 5.35 0.94 -4.39
N HIS A 227 5.18 1.43 -3.17
CA HIS A 227 4.20 2.47 -2.90
C HIS A 227 4.77 3.85 -3.18
N LEU A 228 3.94 4.72 -3.75
CA LEU A 228 4.27 6.12 -3.99
C LEU A 228 3.10 7.03 -3.61
N MET A 229 3.40 8.15 -2.97
CA MET A 229 2.49 9.28 -2.84
C MET A 229 3.13 10.51 -3.49
N VAL A 230 2.56 10.96 -4.60
CA VAL A 230 3.13 12.03 -5.42
C VAL A 230 2.33 13.31 -5.24
N ARG A 231 3.02 14.41 -4.91
CA ARG A 231 2.41 15.69 -4.55
C ARG A 231 3.12 16.83 -5.25
N ALA A 232 2.38 17.85 -5.66
CA ALA A 232 2.94 19.11 -6.13
C ALA A 232 1.99 20.25 -5.75
N ASP A 233 2.52 21.45 -5.55
CA ASP A 233 1.72 22.62 -5.19
C ASP A 233 0.64 22.89 -6.26
N GLY A 234 -0.60 23.07 -5.82
CA GLY A 234 -1.76 23.31 -6.70
C GLY A 234 -2.22 22.11 -7.52
N HIS A 235 -1.73 20.91 -7.19
CA HIS A 235 -2.09 19.67 -7.85
C HIS A 235 -2.59 18.64 -6.84
N ARG A 236 -3.52 17.83 -7.32
CA ARG A 236 -4.07 16.73 -6.56
C ARG A 236 -2.98 15.73 -6.24
N THR A 237 -2.90 15.36 -4.95
CA THR A 237 -2.07 14.24 -4.52
C THR A 237 -2.60 12.92 -5.07
N ILE A 238 -1.71 12.12 -5.67
CA ILE A 238 -1.98 10.72 -6.02
C ILE A 238 -1.31 9.80 -5.02
N THR A 239 -2.04 8.79 -4.57
CA THR A 239 -1.49 7.61 -3.87
C THR A 239 -1.59 6.44 -4.82
N THR A 240 -0.48 5.75 -5.05
CA THR A 240 -0.39 4.70 -6.05
C THR A 240 0.62 3.63 -5.67
N GLN A 241 0.65 2.56 -6.47
CA GLN A 241 1.60 1.47 -6.37
C GLN A 241 2.12 1.13 -7.76
N LEU A 242 3.37 0.70 -7.87
CA LEU A 242 3.91 0.12 -9.10
C LEU A 242 4.23 -1.36 -8.87
N TYR A 243 3.75 -2.22 -9.77
CA TYR A 243 3.88 -3.68 -9.72
C TYR A 243 4.84 -4.18 -10.79
N PHE A 244 5.38 -5.39 -10.66
CA PHE A 244 6.38 -5.91 -11.60
C PHE A 244 5.78 -6.92 -12.58
N GLU A 245 6.06 -6.74 -13.87
CA GLU A 245 5.65 -7.67 -14.92
C GLU A 245 6.13 -9.10 -14.62
N ALA A 246 5.26 -10.08 -14.88
CA ALA A 246 5.48 -11.50 -14.59
C ALA A 246 5.84 -11.82 -13.12
N GLY A 247 5.49 -10.92 -12.18
CA GLY A 247 5.66 -11.14 -10.75
C GLY A 247 4.66 -12.14 -10.19
N GLU A 248 5.07 -12.87 -9.15
CA GLU A 248 4.16 -13.77 -8.42
C GLU A 248 2.97 -12.98 -7.84
N TYR A 249 1.79 -13.61 -7.84
CA TYR A 249 0.53 -13.07 -7.32
C TYR A 249 -0.01 -11.82 -8.02
N LEU A 250 0.55 -11.41 -9.17
CA LEU A 250 0.09 -10.22 -9.90
C LEU A 250 -1.38 -10.34 -10.33
N ASP A 251 -1.78 -11.53 -10.80
CA ASP A 251 -3.15 -11.83 -11.26
C ASP A 251 -4.08 -12.27 -10.13
N SER A 252 -3.59 -12.33 -8.88
CA SER A 252 -4.33 -12.86 -7.75
C SER A 252 -4.09 -12.09 -6.45
N ASP A 253 -3.70 -10.81 -6.52
CA ASP A 253 -3.44 -9.96 -5.34
C ASP A 253 -4.59 -10.06 -4.32
N VAL A 254 -4.27 -10.47 -3.08
CA VAL A 254 -5.29 -10.61 -2.02
C VAL A 254 -6.00 -9.29 -1.71
N ALA A 255 -5.35 -8.15 -1.98
CA ALA A 255 -5.93 -6.82 -1.79
C ALA A 255 -6.68 -6.28 -3.03
N ALA A 256 -6.69 -7.03 -4.14
CA ALA A 256 -7.27 -6.64 -5.42
C ALA A 256 -6.84 -5.22 -5.89
N ALA A 257 -5.60 -4.83 -5.60
CA ALA A 257 -5.10 -3.48 -5.85
C ALA A 257 -4.32 -3.33 -7.16
N THR A 258 -4.07 -4.43 -7.87
CA THR A 258 -3.32 -4.42 -9.12
C THR A 258 -4.13 -3.79 -10.25
N LYS A 259 -3.44 -2.97 -11.07
CA LYS A 259 -3.99 -2.37 -12.29
C LYS A 259 -2.99 -2.52 -13.41
N PRO A 260 -3.41 -2.85 -14.65
CA PRO A 260 -2.50 -3.00 -15.78
C PRO A 260 -1.62 -1.77 -16.05
N GLU A 261 -2.16 -0.56 -15.86
CA GLU A 261 -1.44 0.71 -16.06
C GLU A 261 -0.29 0.91 -15.07
N LEU A 262 -0.32 0.18 -13.95
CA LEU A 262 0.63 0.27 -12.85
C LEU A 262 1.67 -0.87 -12.90
N VAL A 263 1.65 -1.71 -13.94
CA VAL A 263 2.64 -2.78 -14.13
C VAL A 263 3.85 -2.25 -14.90
N ILE A 264 5.02 -2.31 -14.27
CA ILE A 264 6.30 -1.92 -14.83
C ILE A 264 7.16 -3.13 -15.22
N ALA A 265 8.02 -2.93 -16.22
CA ALA A 265 8.94 -3.94 -16.73
C ALA A 265 10.40 -3.47 -16.66
N PRO A 266 11.07 -3.56 -15.48
CA PRO A 266 12.46 -3.15 -15.36
C PRO A 266 13.40 -4.02 -16.19
N ALA A 267 14.29 -3.38 -16.96
CA ALA A 267 15.31 -4.06 -17.76
C ALA A 267 16.65 -4.12 -17.00
N ASP A 268 17.36 -5.24 -17.09
CA ASP A 268 18.75 -5.36 -16.60
C ASP A 268 19.68 -4.50 -17.48
N ASP A 269 20.52 -3.66 -16.87
CA ASP A 269 21.47 -2.81 -17.57
C ASP A 269 22.82 -3.50 -17.90
N GLY A 270 22.92 -4.81 -17.67
CA GLY A 270 24.12 -5.61 -17.87
C GLY A 270 25.10 -5.56 -16.70
N THR A 271 24.82 -4.77 -15.66
CA THR A 271 25.62 -4.67 -14.44
C THR A 271 24.99 -5.36 -13.23
N GLY A 272 23.83 -6.01 -13.42
CA GLY A 272 23.02 -6.58 -12.35
C GLY A 272 22.11 -5.56 -11.67
N VAL A 273 21.96 -4.37 -12.26
CA VAL A 273 21.01 -3.33 -11.82
C VAL A 273 19.84 -3.31 -12.80
N ARG A 274 18.62 -3.42 -12.27
CA ARG A 274 17.40 -3.26 -13.08
C ARG A 274 17.03 -1.78 -13.16
N ARG A 275 16.54 -1.34 -14.31
CA ARG A 275 16.15 0.06 -14.57
C ARG A 275 14.76 0.13 -15.18
N VAL A 276 14.00 1.11 -14.74
CA VAL A 276 12.67 1.41 -15.28
C VAL A 276 12.45 2.92 -15.26
N THR A 277 11.74 3.41 -16.27
CA THR A 277 11.22 4.78 -16.28
C THR A 277 9.70 4.74 -16.16
N TYR A 278 9.16 5.52 -15.23
CA TYR A 278 7.72 5.69 -15.04
C TYR A 278 7.44 7.15 -14.69
N ASP A 279 6.59 7.79 -15.48
CA ASP A 279 6.23 9.20 -15.28
C ASP A 279 4.93 9.32 -14.48
N PHE A 280 4.84 10.37 -13.67
CA PHE A 280 3.63 10.69 -12.90
C PHE A 280 2.94 11.92 -13.49
N GLU A 281 1.65 11.79 -13.75
CA GLU A 281 0.78 12.85 -14.26
C GLU A 281 -0.20 13.25 -13.17
N LEU A 282 -0.12 14.51 -12.73
CA LEU A 282 -0.98 15.07 -11.70
C LEU A 282 -2.02 16.01 -12.34
N GLU A 283 -3.28 15.86 -11.95
CA GLU A 283 -4.32 16.84 -12.27
C GLU A 283 -4.25 18.02 -11.29
N LYS A 284 -4.64 19.22 -11.75
CA LYS A 284 -4.80 20.39 -10.86
C LYS A 284 -5.94 20.16 -9.86
N ASP A 285 -5.81 20.77 -8.67
CA ASP A 285 -6.85 20.79 -7.63
C ASP A 285 -8.12 21.57 -8.03
#